data_AF-A0A955NHB7-F1
#
_entry.id   AF-A0A955NHB7-F1
#
_cell.length_a   1.000
_cell.length_b   1.000
_cell.length_c   1.000
_cell.angle_alpha   90.00
_cell.angle_beta   90.00
_cell.angle_gamma   90.00
#
_symmetry.space_group_name_H-M   'P 1'
#
loop_
_entity.id
_entity.type
_entity.pdbx_description
1 polymer ?
#
loop_
_entity_poly.entity_id
_entity_poly.type
_entity_poly.pdbx_seq_one_letter_code
_entity_poly.pdbx_strand_id
1 'polypeptide(L)'
;MKTYTIHRIDNPDNTHFPSKEQWETAAVAKLDQHHWTDHEFHPECEVRVLYSAENLFLFFHTEEREFATSRTEDGDEVWKDNCVEFFVSPNEDATAPYMNFEINMIGVMLLGVGPNREERRKFSAEETKAVIRKPDYTEPILDQSDQMKTWNLQVQIPIEFIQEHTGCKFPESGTVWRANFNNCAADVDHPYYGNWNPIGTENPDFHRPEYFGRIVFE
;
A
#
# COMPACT_ATOMS: atom_id res chain seq x y z
N MET A 1 -0.02 -17.96 6.30
CA MET A 1 0.43 -17.03 5.24
C MET A 1 -0.67 -16.96 4.20
N LYS A 2 -1.24 -15.77 3.97
CA LYS A 2 -2.29 -15.50 2.98
C LYS A 2 -1.69 -15.48 1.56
N THR A 3 -2.55 -15.68 0.56
CA THR A 3 -2.20 -15.58 -0.87
C THR A 3 -3.28 -14.76 -1.58
N TYR A 4 -2.86 -13.86 -2.47
CA TYR A 4 -3.72 -13.00 -3.28
C TYR A 4 -3.37 -13.20 -4.75
N THR A 5 -4.36 -13.37 -5.62
CA THR A 5 -4.15 -13.48 -7.07
C THR A 5 -4.37 -12.12 -7.73
N ILE A 6 -3.37 -11.65 -8.47
CA ILE A 6 -3.43 -10.40 -9.22
C ILE A 6 -3.85 -10.71 -10.65
N HIS A 7 -5.05 -10.28 -11.03
CA HIS A 7 -5.58 -10.47 -12.37
C HIS A 7 -4.94 -9.50 -13.37
N ARG A 8 -4.66 -10.01 -14.57
CA ARG A 8 -4.14 -9.21 -15.67
C ARG A 8 -5.26 -8.46 -16.36
N ILE A 9 -5.02 -7.21 -16.71
CA ILE A 9 -5.90 -6.37 -17.53
C ILE A 9 -5.14 -5.80 -18.72
N ASP A 10 -5.90 -5.38 -19.74
CA ASP A 10 -5.38 -4.46 -20.75
C ASP A 10 -5.04 -3.10 -20.12
N ASN A 11 -4.07 -2.39 -20.71
CA ASN A 11 -3.70 -1.06 -20.25
C ASN A 11 -4.94 -0.13 -20.24
N PRO A 12 -5.15 0.67 -19.19
CA PRO A 12 -6.27 1.59 -19.15
C PRO A 12 -6.19 2.65 -20.26
N ASP A 13 -7.31 2.87 -20.97
CA ASP A 13 -7.40 3.86 -22.03
C ASP A 13 -7.42 5.29 -21.45
N ASN A 14 -6.39 6.10 -21.75
CA ASN A 14 -6.32 7.56 -21.54
C ASN A 14 -6.57 8.07 -20.10
N THR A 15 -6.66 7.21 -19.09
CA THR A 15 -7.15 7.57 -17.74
C THR A 15 -6.16 7.26 -16.62
N HIS A 16 -4.98 6.73 -16.94
CA HIS A 16 -3.96 6.21 -16.01
C HIS A 16 -4.44 5.05 -15.11
N PHE A 17 -5.73 4.95 -14.79
CA PHE A 17 -6.27 3.98 -13.84
C PHE A 17 -7.31 3.05 -14.47
N PRO A 18 -7.44 1.80 -13.98
CA PRO A 18 -8.44 0.86 -14.46
C PRO A 18 -9.87 1.39 -14.37
N SER A 19 -10.72 0.96 -15.31
CA SER A 19 -12.15 1.26 -15.27
C SER A 19 -12.84 0.58 -14.08
N LYS A 20 -14.08 0.98 -13.80
CA LYS A 20 -14.88 0.33 -12.75
C LYS A 20 -15.05 -1.17 -13.04
N GLU A 21 -15.34 -1.52 -14.28
CA GLU A 21 -15.53 -2.91 -14.73
C GLU A 21 -14.25 -3.73 -14.59
N GLN A 22 -13.08 -3.13 -14.85
CA GLN A 22 -11.79 -3.78 -14.61
C GLN A 22 -11.57 -4.02 -13.12
N TRP A 23 -11.83 -3.02 -12.26
CA TRP A 23 -11.72 -3.18 -10.80
C TRP A 23 -12.65 -4.25 -10.23
N GLU A 24 -13.84 -4.43 -10.81
CA GLU A 24 -14.79 -5.48 -10.41
C GLU A 24 -14.27 -6.91 -10.66
N THR A 25 -13.23 -7.08 -11.50
CA THR A 25 -12.57 -8.38 -11.69
C THR A 25 -11.53 -8.69 -10.61
N ALA A 26 -11.06 -7.69 -9.87
CA ALA A 26 -10.01 -7.87 -8.87
C ALA A 26 -10.52 -8.63 -7.64
N ALA A 27 -9.68 -9.51 -7.11
CA ALA A 27 -9.88 -10.04 -5.76
C ALA A 27 -9.83 -8.91 -4.72
N VAL A 28 -10.41 -9.14 -3.55
CA VAL A 28 -10.40 -8.17 -2.44
C VAL A 28 -9.53 -8.70 -1.31
N ALA A 29 -8.51 -7.94 -0.92
CA ALA A 29 -7.73 -8.18 0.29
C ALA A 29 -8.20 -7.25 1.41
N LYS A 30 -8.77 -7.83 2.47
CA LYS A 30 -9.13 -7.09 3.69
C LYS A 30 -7.93 -6.99 4.64
N LEU A 31 -7.69 -5.80 5.17
CA LEU A 31 -6.65 -5.52 6.17
C LEU A 31 -7.24 -5.70 7.57
N ASP A 32 -7.59 -6.95 7.88
CA ASP A 32 -8.39 -7.35 9.05
C ASP A 32 -7.57 -7.90 10.22
N GLN A 33 -6.24 -7.75 10.18
CA GLN A 33 -5.35 -8.17 11.26
C GLN A 33 -4.90 -6.96 12.08
N HIS A 34 -5.40 -6.85 13.30
CA HIS A 34 -5.13 -5.72 14.22
C HIS A 34 -4.42 -6.19 15.50
N HIS A 35 -3.26 -6.83 15.34
CA HIS A 35 -2.59 -7.51 16.47
C HIS A 35 -2.03 -6.58 17.56
N TRP A 36 -1.86 -5.28 17.26
CA TRP A 36 -1.20 -4.34 18.17
C TRP A 36 -2.12 -3.24 18.69
N THR A 37 -3.42 -3.31 18.38
CA THR A 37 -4.39 -2.29 18.74
C THR A 37 -5.50 -2.94 19.57
N ASP A 38 -5.79 -2.36 20.74
CA ASP A 38 -6.80 -2.86 21.69
C ASP A 38 -8.03 -1.94 21.75
N HIS A 39 -8.31 -1.26 20.63
CA HIS A 39 -9.47 -0.40 20.49
C HIS A 39 -10.70 -1.23 20.10
N GLU A 40 -11.88 -0.83 20.59
CA GLU A 40 -13.14 -1.49 20.19
C GLU A 40 -13.43 -1.27 18.69
N PHE A 41 -12.99 -0.14 18.15
CA PHE A 41 -13.12 0.22 16.75
C PHE A 41 -11.77 0.16 16.02
N HIS A 42 -11.78 -0.42 14.83
CA HIS A 42 -10.68 -0.39 13.87
C HIS A 42 -11.23 0.09 12.53
N PRO A 43 -10.47 0.91 11.77
CA PRO A 43 -10.82 1.24 10.40
C PRO A 43 -11.04 -0.01 9.55
N GLU A 44 -12.11 0.00 8.75
CA GLU A 44 -12.28 -1.01 7.71
C GLU A 44 -11.45 -0.59 6.50
N CYS A 45 -10.49 -1.42 6.10
CA CYS A 45 -9.68 -1.14 4.93
C CYS A 45 -9.58 -2.37 4.04
N GLU A 46 -9.81 -2.16 2.75
CA GLU A 46 -9.61 -3.17 1.72
C GLU A 46 -8.78 -2.64 0.56
N VAL A 47 -8.06 -3.54 -0.09
CA VAL A 47 -7.27 -3.24 -1.28
C VAL A 47 -7.61 -4.23 -2.40
N ARG A 48 -7.69 -3.68 -3.62
CA ARG A 48 -7.71 -4.43 -4.88
C ARG A 48 -6.41 -4.17 -5.62
N VAL A 49 -5.88 -5.20 -6.24
CA VAL A 49 -4.65 -5.14 -7.04
C VAL A 49 -4.89 -5.78 -8.41
N LEU A 50 -4.49 -5.06 -9.45
CA LEU A 50 -4.49 -5.48 -10.85
C LEU A 50 -3.14 -5.19 -11.47
N TYR A 51 -2.82 -5.83 -12.59
CA TYR A 51 -1.61 -5.50 -13.34
C TYR A 51 -1.85 -5.53 -14.85
N SER A 52 -1.05 -4.78 -15.59
CA SER A 52 -1.05 -4.77 -17.06
C SER A 52 0.34 -5.09 -17.60
N ALA A 53 0.54 -4.88 -18.91
CA ALA A 53 1.85 -5.01 -19.53
C ALA A 53 2.88 -3.99 -19.03
N GLU A 54 2.44 -2.92 -18.37
CA GLU A 54 3.29 -1.78 -18.00
C GLU A 54 3.23 -1.44 -16.52
N ASN A 55 2.10 -1.67 -15.85
CA ASN A 55 1.86 -1.11 -14.53
C ASN A 55 1.22 -2.13 -13.57
N LEU A 56 1.53 -1.97 -12.29
CA LEU A 56 0.77 -2.51 -11.18
C LEU A 56 -0.18 -1.41 -10.68
N PHE A 57 -1.43 -1.77 -10.42
CA PHE A 57 -2.46 -0.86 -9.93
C PHE A 57 -2.94 -1.32 -8.56
N LEU A 58 -3.06 -0.38 -7.63
CA LEU A 58 -3.67 -0.60 -6.33
C LEU A 58 -4.86 0.34 -6.16
N PHE A 59 -5.92 -0.16 -5.54
CA PHE A 59 -7.07 0.62 -5.14
C PHE A 59 -7.41 0.32 -3.70
N PHE A 60 -7.12 1.27 -2.82
CA PHE A 60 -7.48 1.25 -1.41
C PHE A 60 -8.82 1.94 -1.20
N HIS A 61 -9.65 1.31 -0.39
CA HIS A 61 -10.91 1.83 0.11
C HIS A 61 -10.89 1.70 1.63
N THR A 62 -11.01 2.83 2.32
CA THR A 62 -10.93 2.89 3.78
C THR A 62 -12.17 3.59 4.33
N GLU A 63 -12.80 2.97 5.33
CA GLU A 63 -13.83 3.56 6.17
C GLU A 63 -13.30 3.75 7.59
N GLU A 64 -13.31 5.00 8.07
CA GLU A 64 -12.89 5.35 9.43
C GLU A 64 -13.58 6.60 9.96
N ARG A 65 -13.41 6.89 11.25
CA ARG A 65 -14.18 7.94 11.96
C ARG A 65 -13.42 9.24 12.17
N GLU A 66 -12.09 9.19 12.00
CA GLU A 66 -11.18 10.30 12.27
C GLU A 66 -10.25 10.48 11.08
N PHE A 67 -10.20 11.70 10.55
CA PHE A 67 -9.19 12.09 9.57
C PHE A 67 -8.23 13.08 10.23
N ALA A 68 -6.95 12.74 10.29
CA ALA A 68 -5.86 13.63 10.62
C ALA A 68 -4.77 13.47 9.58
N THR A 69 -4.57 14.50 8.77
CA THR A 69 -3.53 14.53 7.75
C THR A 69 -2.92 15.91 7.68
N SER A 70 -1.60 15.96 7.82
CA SER A 70 -0.84 17.20 7.92
C SER A 70 0.52 17.15 7.22
N ARG A 71 0.97 15.96 6.81
CA ARG A 71 2.22 15.78 6.05
C ARG A 71 1.89 16.01 4.58
N THR A 72 2.60 16.95 3.98
CA THR A 72 2.28 17.50 2.65
C THR A 72 3.39 17.31 1.63
N GLU A 73 4.57 16.83 2.05
CA GLU A 73 5.73 16.67 1.18
C GLU A 73 6.14 15.21 1.05
N ASP A 74 6.38 14.75 -0.18
CA ASP A 74 6.87 13.38 -0.42
C ASP A 74 8.18 13.15 0.35
N GLY A 75 8.25 12.04 1.08
CA GLY A 75 9.34 11.72 2.00
C GLY A 75 9.07 12.05 3.47
N ASP A 76 7.96 12.74 3.77
CA ASP A 76 7.49 12.98 5.14
C ASP A 76 7.16 11.68 5.88
N GLU A 77 6.99 11.79 7.20
CA GLU A 77 6.57 10.69 8.08
C GLU A 77 5.05 10.42 7.95
N VAL A 78 4.63 10.01 6.74
CA VAL A 78 3.22 9.85 6.35
C VAL A 78 2.46 8.79 7.16
N TRP A 79 3.15 7.81 7.74
CA TRP A 79 2.57 6.80 8.64
C TRP A 79 1.97 7.39 9.94
N LYS A 80 2.24 8.67 10.21
CA LYS A 80 1.64 9.41 11.32
C LYS A 80 0.22 9.89 11.01
N ASP A 81 -0.07 10.15 9.74
CA ASP A 81 -1.40 10.51 9.25
C ASP A 81 -2.22 9.24 8.92
N ASN A 82 -3.49 9.38 8.54
CA ASN A 82 -4.25 8.26 7.96
C ASN A 82 -3.56 7.76 6.69
N CYS A 83 -2.99 6.55 6.78
CA CYS A 83 -2.05 6.02 5.81
C CYS A 83 -2.41 4.59 5.40
N VAL A 84 -2.21 4.30 4.12
CA VAL A 84 -2.20 2.94 3.57
C VAL A 84 -0.83 2.64 2.99
N GLU A 85 -0.42 1.38 3.07
CA GLU A 85 0.91 0.95 2.72
C GLU A 85 0.89 -0.31 1.86
N PHE A 86 1.81 -0.37 0.91
CA PHE A 86 2.13 -1.56 0.14
C PHE A 86 3.61 -1.88 0.28
N PHE A 87 3.91 -3.03 0.89
CA PHE A 87 5.26 -3.54 1.06
C PHE A 87 5.44 -4.73 0.13
N VAL A 88 6.48 -4.73 -0.71
CA VAL A 88 6.67 -5.77 -1.72
C VAL A 88 8.12 -6.13 -1.94
N SER A 89 8.42 -7.42 -1.84
CA SER A 89 9.64 -8.01 -2.37
C SER A 89 9.29 -8.74 -3.67
N PRO A 90 9.80 -8.31 -4.83
CA PRO A 90 9.51 -8.93 -6.13
C PRO A 90 10.29 -10.24 -6.32
N ASN A 91 10.23 -11.11 -5.31
CA ASN A 91 10.87 -12.40 -5.20
C ASN A 91 10.07 -13.30 -4.24
N GLU A 92 10.20 -14.61 -4.35
CA GLU A 92 9.64 -15.56 -3.37
C GLU A 92 10.56 -15.72 -2.15
N ASP A 93 11.84 -15.35 -2.26
CA ASP A 93 12.80 -15.33 -1.16
C ASP A 93 12.57 -14.13 -0.22
N ALA A 94 12.31 -14.43 1.06
CA ALA A 94 12.13 -13.48 2.15
C ALA A 94 13.32 -12.53 2.39
N THR A 95 14.52 -12.94 1.96
CA THR A 95 15.77 -12.22 2.20
C THR A 95 16.11 -11.23 1.08
N ALA A 96 15.36 -11.28 -0.03
CA ALA A 96 15.51 -10.31 -1.10
C ALA A 96 15.11 -8.90 -0.62
N PRO A 97 15.72 -7.84 -1.17
CA PRO A 97 15.28 -6.48 -0.92
C PRO A 97 13.78 -6.31 -1.20
N TYR A 98 13.17 -5.40 -0.47
CA TYR A 98 11.77 -5.02 -0.66
C TYR A 98 11.64 -3.51 -0.81
N MET A 99 10.50 -3.11 -1.34
CA MET A 99 10.07 -1.71 -1.43
C MET A 99 8.93 -1.47 -0.45
N ASN A 100 8.91 -0.30 0.17
CA ASN A 100 7.79 0.18 0.99
C ASN A 100 7.18 1.41 0.31
N PHE A 101 5.91 1.32 -0.08
CA PHE A 101 5.10 2.43 -0.59
C PHE A 101 4.12 2.82 0.51
N GLU A 102 4.41 3.87 1.26
CA GLU A 102 3.55 4.39 2.33
C GLU A 102 2.90 5.68 1.81
N ILE A 103 1.57 5.77 1.81
CA ILE A 103 0.85 6.90 1.21
C ILE A 103 -0.27 7.34 2.15
N ASN A 104 -0.28 8.63 2.54
CA ASN A 104 -1.38 9.16 3.35
C ASN A 104 -2.63 9.42 2.49
N MET A 105 -3.76 9.70 3.13
CA MET A 105 -5.05 9.86 2.44
C MET A 105 -5.10 10.99 1.42
N ILE A 106 -4.16 11.95 1.47
CA ILE A 106 -4.04 13.04 0.48
C ILE A 106 -3.03 12.74 -0.64
N GLY A 107 -2.48 11.52 -0.68
CA GLY A 107 -1.60 11.05 -1.72
C GLY A 107 -0.13 11.42 -1.53
N VAL A 108 0.30 11.92 -0.38
CA VAL A 108 1.73 12.17 -0.09
C VAL A 108 2.40 10.84 0.23
N MET A 109 3.57 10.58 -0.37
CA MET A 109 4.21 9.27 -0.33
C MET A 109 5.59 9.30 0.32
N LEU A 110 5.84 8.32 1.18
CA LEU A 110 7.17 7.88 1.56
C LEU A 110 7.47 6.56 0.86
N LEU A 111 8.57 6.55 0.10
CA LEU A 111 9.00 5.39 -0.66
C LEU A 111 10.43 5.01 -0.29
N GLY A 112 10.67 3.71 -0.10
CA GLY A 112 12.00 3.17 0.15
C GLY A 112 12.25 1.83 -0.53
N VAL A 113 13.53 1.46 -0.67
CA VAL A 113 13.98 0.15 -1.15
C VAL A 113 15.21 -0.31 -0.37
N GLY A 114 15.23 -1.56 0.09
CA GLY A 114 16.39 -2.12 0.78
C GLY A 114 16.13 -3.47 1.42
N PRO A 115 17.16 -4.07 2.05
CA PRO A 115 17.04 -5.38 2.70
C PRO A 115 16.30 -5.32 4.04
N ASN A 116 16.30 -4.16 4.71
CA ASN A 116 15.66 -3.96 6.02
C ASN A 116 15.33 -2.49 6.26
N ARG A 117 14.70 -2.21 7.42
CA ARG A 117 14.28 -0.86 7.83
C ARG A 117 15.44 0.15 7.85
N GLU A 118 16.60 -0.24 8.37
CA GLU A 118 17.73 0.66 8.62
C GLU A 118 18.61 0.88 7.39
N GLU A 119 18.70 -0.12 6.52
CA GLU A 119 19.56 -0.11 5.32
C GLU A 119 18.81 0.20 4.02
N ARG A 120 17.65 0.87 4.11
CA ARG A 120 16.86 1.25 2.93
C ARG A 120 17.25 2.61 2.36
N ARG A 121 17.33 2.70 1.03
CA ARG A 121 17.37 3.97 0.31
C ARG A 121 15.98 4.56 0.28
N LYS A 122 15.82 5.80 0.75
CA LYS A 122 14.61 6.60 0.54
C LYS A 122 14.66 7.31 -0.80
N PHE A 123 13.53 7.39 -1.47
CA PHE A 123 13.38 8.08 -2.74
C PHE A 123 13.09 9.56 -2.52
N SER A 124 13.58 10.41 -3.41
CA SER A 124 13.27 11.84 -3.42
C SER A 124 11.90 12.13 -4.02
N ALA A 125 11.35 13.31 -3.72
CA ALA A 125 10.08 13.79 -4.27
C ALA A 125 10.04 13.86 -5.82
N GLU A 126 11.20 13.91 -6.49
CA GLU A 126 11.24 13.83 -7.96
C GLU A 126 11.07 12.37 -8.44
N GLU A 127 11.73 11.42 -7.78
CA GLU A 127 11.67 10.01 -8.16
C GLU A 127 10.28 9.41 -7.86
N THR A 128 9.62 9.86 -6.80
CA THR A 128 8.26 9.42 -6.44
C THR A 128 7.19 9.84 -7.47
N LYS A 129 7.48 10.78 -8.38
CA LYS A 129 6.57 11.17 -9.48
C LYS A 129 6.36 10.05 -10.50
N ALA A 130 7.24 9.05 -10.54
CA ALA A 130 7.03 7.85 -11.36
C ALA A 130 5.78 7.07 -10.93
N VAL A 131 5.36 7.20 -9.66
CA VAL A 131 4.15 6.58 -9.11
C VAL A 131 3.00 7.59 -9.15
N ILE A 132 2.03 7.34 -10.03
CA ILE A 132 0.86 8.20 -10.19
C ILE A 132 -0.16 7.83 -9.10
N ARG A 133 -0.67 8.85 -8.42
CA ARG A 133 -1.58 8.72 -7.27
C ARG A 133 -2.84 9.53 -7.52
N LYS A 134 -4.00 8.97 -7.15
CA LYS A 134 -5.30 9.63 -7.25
C LYS A 134 -6.07 9.42 -5.94
N PRO A 135 -5.86 10.31 -4.96
CA PRO A 135 -6.64 10.35 -3.73
C PRO A 135 -7.98 11.07 -3.93
N ASP A 136 -8.98 10.77 -3.09
CA ASP A 136 -10.23 11.54 -3.04
C ASP A 136 -10.04 12.94 -2.44
N TYR A 137 -9.07 13.09 -1.55
CA TYR A 137 -8.71 14.33 -0.88
C TYR A 137 -7.31 14.77 -1.30
N THR A 138 -7.06 16.08 -1.41
CA THR A 138 -5.76 16.60 -1.86
C THR A 138 -5.18 17.67 -0.95
N GLU A 139 -5.87 17.99 0.15
CA GLU A 139 -5.51 19.04 1.10
C GLU A 139 -5.49 18.46 2.52
N PRO A 140 -4.65 18.98 3.42
CA PRO A 140 -4.66 18.61 4.84
C PRO A 140 -6.05 18.70 5.45
N ILE A 141 -6.39 17.70 6.28
CA ILE A 141 -7.69 17.58 6.94
C ILE A 141 -7.47 17.22 8.40
N LEU A 142 -8.23 17.89 9.27
CA LEU A 142 -8.42 17.49 10.65
C LEU A 142 -9.92 17.41 10.93
N ASP A 143 -10.40 16.20 11.16
CA ASP A 143 -11.80 15.89 11.38
C ASP A 143 -11.95 14.84 12.47
N GLN A 144 -12.35 15.31 13.66
CA GLN A 144 -12.55 14.50 14.86
C GLN A 144 -14.04 14.41 15.21
N SER A 145 -14.91 14.40 14.19
CA SER A 145 -16.37 14.39 14.39
C SER A 145 -16.93 13.02 14.84
N ASP A 146 -16.09 11.97 14.89
CA ASP A 146 -16.48 10.58 15.19
C ASP A 146 -17.62 10.07 14.28
N GLN A 147 -17.60 10.50 13.01
CA GLN A 147 -18.55 10.07 11.99
C GLN A 147 -17.85 9.16 10.99
N MET A 148 -18.47 8.02 10.70
CA MET A 148 -17.96 7.12 9.66
C MET A 148 -17.90 7.83 8.31
N LYS A 149 -16.71 7.83 7.72
CA LYS A 149 -16.42 8.45 6.42
C LYS A 149 -15.55 7.52 5.61
N THR A 150 -15.57 7.74 4.32
CA THR A 150 -14.80 6.96 3.36
C THR A 150 -13.78 7.85 2.69
N TRP A 151 -12.59 7.32 2.46
CA TRP A 151 -11.66 7.86 1.49
C TRP A 151 -11.07 6.74 0.65
N ASN A 152 -10.77 7.07 -0.60
CA ASN A 152 -10.14 6.15 -1.52
C ASN A 152 -8.81 6.69 -2.02
N LEU A 153 -7.92 5.76 -2.36
CA LEU A 153 -6.65 6.04 -3.00
C LEU A 153 -6.37 5.02 -4.11
N GLN A 154 -6.19 5.51 -5.33
CA GLN A 154 -5.67 4.71 -6.44
C GLN A 154 -4.19 5.01 -6.66
N VAL A 155 -3.41 3.97 -6.96
CA VAL A 155 -1.96 4.04 -7.18
C VAL A 155 -1.62 3.27 -8.45
N GLN A 156 -0.89 3.89 -9.36
CA GLN A 156 -0.29 3.26 -10.55
C GLN A 156 1.23 3.26 -10.35
N ILE A 157 1.81 2.06 -10.31
CA ILE A 157 3.25 1.84 -10.18
C ILE A 157 3.76 1.22 -11.49
N PRO A 158 4.64 1.89 -12.23
CA PRO A 158 5.29 1.28 -13.39
C PRO A 158 6.05 0.02 -12.98
N ILE A 159 5.84 -1.10 -13.68
CA ILE A 159 6.58 -2.34 -13.39
C ILE A 159 8.06 -2.12 -13.67
N GLU A 160 8.40 -1.37 -14.71
CA GLU A 160 9.78 -0.98 -15.03
C GLU A 160 10.47 -0.27 -13.86
N PHE A 161 9.75 0.58 -13.12
CA PHE A 161 10.28 1.25 -11.94
C PHE A 161 10.65 0.25 -10.83
N ILE A 162 9.83 -0.80 -10.62
CA ILE A 162 10.16 -1.89 -9.69
C ILE A 162 11.39 -2.67 -10.20
N GLN A 163 11.43 -2.98 -11.50
CA GLN A 163 12.54 -3.71 -12.11
C GLN A 163 13.87 -2.96 -11.99
N GLU A 164 13.88 -1.65 -12.23
CA GLU A 164 15.07 -0.80 -12.13
C GLU A 164 15.66 -0.81 -10.72
N HIS A 165 14.81 -0.78 -9.69
CA HIS A 165 15.25 -0.63 -8.30
C HIS A 165 15.48 -1.93 -7.55
N THR A 166 14.99 -3.06 -8.08
CA THR A 166 15.11 -4.38 -7.43
C THR A 166 15.85 -5.41 -8.29
N GLY A 167 16.03 -5.13 -9.58
CA GLY A 167 16.57 -6.08 -10.56
C GLY A 167 15.63 -7.23 -10.89
N CYS A 168 14.36 -7.17 -10.49
CA CYS A 168 13.39 -8.20 -10.80
C CYS A 168 13.08 -8.25 -12.30
N LYS A 169 12.54 -9.38 -12.76
CA LYS A 169 11.98 -9.50 -14.10
C LYS A 169 10.52 -9.05 -14.09
N PHE A 170 9.99 -8.76 -15.27
CA PHE A 170 8.56 -8.61 -15.47
C PHE A 170 7.84 -9.88 -14.98
N PRO A 171 6.74 -9.77 -14.23
CA PRO A 171 6.03 -10.93 -13.71
C PRO A 171 5.22 -11.61 -14.83
N GLU A 172 5.64 -12.81 -15.22
CA GLU A 172 4.86 -13.70 -16.07
C GLU A 172 3.76 -14.39 -15.27
N SER A 173 2.79 -15.00 -15.96
CA SER A 173 1.78 -15.87 -15.35
C SER A 173 2.40 -16.89 -14.41
N GLY A 174 1.88 -16.97 -13.18
CA GLY A 174 2.39 -17.82 -12.11
C GLY A 174 3.57 -17.25 -11.33
N THR A 175 4.09 -16.08 -11.69
CA THR A 175 5.12 -15.38 -10.90
C THR A 175 4.58 -15.09 -9.50
N VAL A 176 5.42 -15.34 -8.49
CA VAL A 176 5.10 -15.09 -7.09
C VAL A 176 6.02 -14.00 -6.56
N TRP A 177 5.42 -12.95 -6.02
CA TRP A 177 6.11 -11.97 -5.19
C TRP A 177 5.64 -12.10 -3.75
N ARG A 178 6.45 -11.65 -2.80
CA ARG A 178 6.03 -11.54 -1.40
C ARG A 178 5.62 -10.12 -1.10
N ALA A 179 4.47 -9.94 -0.46
CA ALA A 179 3.99 -8.61 -0.11
C ALA A 179 3.14 -8.57 1.15
N ASN A 180 2.96 -7.38 1.71
CA ASN A 180 1.89 -7.09 2.65
C ASN A 180 1.21 -5.76 2.30
N PHE A 181 -0.03 -5.63 2.73
CA PHE A 181 -0.80 -4.40 2.66
C PHE A 181 -1.13 -3.98 4.09
N ASN A 182 -0.89 -2.72 4.43
CA ASN A 182 -1.10 -2.22 5.77
C ASN A 182 -1.91 -0.92 5.75
N ASN A 183 -2.52 -0.59 6.89
CA ASN A 183 -3.11 0.70 7.15
C ASN A 183 -2.75 1.14 8.57
N CYS A 184 -2.44 2.41 8.76
CA CYS A 184 -2.11 2.94 10.07
C CYS A 184 -2.39 4.43 10.18
N ALA A 185 -2.42 4.90 11.43
CA ALA A 185 -2.29 6.31 11.77
C ALA A 185 -1.68 6.38 13.18
N ALA A 186 -0.49 6.97 13.31
CA ALA A 186 0.23 7.01 14.59
C ALA A 186 0.02 8.30 15.39
N ASP A 187 -0.45 9.38 14.76
CA ASP A 187 -0.61 10.73 15.34
C ASP A 187 -2.08 11.19 15.27
N VAL A 188 -2.98 10.32 15.73
CA VAL A 188 -4.43 10.52 15.88
C VAL A 188 -4.85 10.22 17.33
N ASP A 189 -6.09 10.55 17.71
CA ASP A 189 -6.60 10.29 19.07
C ASP A 189 -6.64 8.78 19.38
N HIS A 190 -6.93 7.96 18.36
CA HIS A 190 -6.98 6.49 18.45
C HIS A 190 -6.02 5.82 17.46
N PRO A 191 -4.72 5.72 17.79
CA PRO A 191 -3.75 5.12 16.88
C PRO A 191 -4.07 3.66 16.56
N TYR A 192 -3.94 3.29 15.28
CA TYR A 192 -4.24 1.94 14.82
C TYR A 192 -3.17 1.42 13.86
N TYR A 193 -3.05 0.09 13.80
CA TYR A 193 -2.13 -0.62 12.93
C TYR A 193 -2.80 -1.90 12.40
N GLY A 194 -3.27 -1.87 11.16
CA GLY A 194 -3.88 -3.00 10.48
C GLY A 194 -2.98 -3.57 9.37
N ASN A 195 -3.11 -4.87 9.11
CA ASN A 195 -2.41 -5.55 8.03
C ASN A 195 -3.27 -6.63 7.38
N TRP A 196 -2.95 -6.95 6.12
CA TRP A 196 -3.59 -8.04 5.40
C TRP A 196 -3.07 -9.40 5.87
N ASN A 197 -1.77 -9.66 5.77
CA ASN A 197 -1.17 -10.89 6.27
C ASN A 197 -0.59 -10.68 7.67
N PRO A 198 -0.89 -11.54 8.66
CA PRO A 198 -0.53 -11.34 10.06
C PRO A 198 0.98 -11.23 10.27
N ILE A 199 1.38 -10.26 11.09
CA ILE A 199 2.76 -10.04 11.55
C ILE A 199 2.84 -10.39 13.03
N GLY A 200 3.73 -11.32 13.37
CA GLY A 200 3.85 -11.90 14.72
C GLY A 200 4.92 -11.25 15.61
N THR A 201 5.10 -9.94 15.52
CA THR A 201 6.04 -9.19 16.38
C THR A 201 5.32 -8.67 17.63
N GLU A 202 6.08 -8.44 18.70
CA GLU A 202 5.55 -7.92 19.98
C GLU A 202 5.01 -6.49 19.84
N ASN A 203 5.72 -5.64 19.10
CA ASN A 203 5.36 -4.24 18.85
C ASN A 203 5.04 -4.02 17.35
N PRO A 204 4.28 -2.96 16.99
CA PRO A 204 4.02 -2.59 15.59
C PRO A 204 5.29 -2.48 14.77
N ASP A 205 5.43 -3.37 13.78
CA ASP A 205 6.57 -3.39 12.87
C ASP A 205 6.19 -3.97 11.51
N PHE A 206 5.86 -3.11 10.54
CA PHE A 206 5.54 -3.53 9.18
C PHE A 206 6.77 -3.94 8.34
N HIS A 207 7.98 -3.57 8.76
CA HIS A 207 9.24 -3.81 8.03
C HIS A 207 9.77 -5.24 8.24
N ARG A 208 8.89 -6.24 8.13
CA ARG A 208 9.18 -7.65 8.44
C ARG A 208 8.92 -8.56 7.23
N PRO A 209 9.84 -8.59 6.25
CA PRO A 209 9.63 -9.34 5.01
C PRO A 209 9.43 -10.84 5.23
N GLU A 210 9.90 -11.42 6.34
CA GLU A 210 9.61 -12.82 6.71
C GLU A 210 8.11 -13.08 6.96
N TYR A 211 7.32 -12.06 7.29
CA TYR A 211 5.86 -12.13 7.46
C TYR A 211 5.08 -11.67 6.22
N PHE A 212 5.71 -11.38 5.08
CA PHE A 212 4.94 -11.04 3.88
C PHE A 212 4.10 -12.24 3.39
N GLY A 213 2.88 -11.97 2.94
CA GLY A 213 2.04 -12.92 2.22
C GLY A 213 2.58 -13.18 0.81
N ARG A 214 1.80 -13.89 -0.01
CA ARG A 214 2.12 -14.15 -1.41
C ARG A 214 1.16 -13.41 -2.33
N ILE A 215 1.67 -12.69 -3.32
CA ILE A 215 0.88 -12.17 -4.43
C ILE A 215 1.29 -12.93 -5.70
N VAL A 216 0.31 -13.47 -6.41
CA VAL A 216 0.52 -14.37 -7.56
C VAL A 216 -0.06 -13.73 -8.79
N PHE A 217 0.75 -13.52 -9.83
CA PHE A 217 0.32 -12.91 -11.08
C PHE A 217 -0.38 -13.95 -11.96
N GLU A 218 -1.56 -13.62 -12.48
CA GLU A 218 -2.31 -14.48 -13.42
C GLU A 218 -1.70 -14.52 -14.81
#